data_AF-A0A4P5VFV3-F1
#
_entry.id   AF-A0A4P5VFV3-F1
#
_cell.length_a   1.000
_cell.length_b   1.000
_cell.length_c   1.000
_cell.angle_alpha   90.00
_cell.angle_beta   90.00
_cell.angle_gamma   90.00
#
_symmetry.space_group_name_H-M   'P 1'
#
loop_
_entity.id
_entity.type
_entity.pdbx_description
1 polymer ?
#
loop_
_entity_poly.entity_id
_entity_poly.type
_entity_poly.pdbx_seq_one_letter_code
_entity_poly.pdbx_strand_id
1 'polypeptide(L)'
;MALAPPAVTAQPPGLEPAPLLLPSNLRLTPEQFEQVCQANPQAVLELTADGLLIVMTPTGGETGSRNSRLLIQLGLALTRGQPSLRIFDSSTGFLLPDGSVLSPDAALVLEERWQGLSPEQRRRFPPLCPDLVVELVSPSDAGPRGITDLRRKMDLYQANGARLGWLLLPQERAVEIWRGGQQGMAERLENANRLDGSELAEGLALDLEDIWVV
;
A
#
# COMPACT_ATOMS: atom_id res chain seq x y z
N MET A 1 -3.07 1.85 47.39
CA MET A 1 -2.27 3.05 47.05
C MET A 1 -1.84 2.91 45.61
N ALA A 2 -2.57 3.51 44.68
CA ALA A 2 -2.18 3.57 43.27
C ALA A 2 -1.49 4.92 43.04
N LEU A 3 -0.25 4.90 42.58
CA LEU A 3 0.49 6.11 42.19
C LEU A 3 -0.15 6.65 40.91
N ALA A 4 -0.65 7.89 40.97
CA ALA A 4 -1.11 8.61 39.80
C ALA A 4 0.07 8.81 38.81
N PRO A 5 -0.16 8.73 37.49
CA PRO A 5 0.87 9.03 36.51
C PRO A 5 1.34 10.49 36.66
N PRO A 6 2.60 10.81 36.33
CA PRO A 6 3.09 12.18 36.39
C PRO A 6 2.26 13.04 35.43
N ALA A 7 1.86 14.22 35.89
CA ALA A 7 1.17 15.19 35.07
C ALA A 7 2.06 15.54 33.86
N VAL A 8 1.53 15.32 32.66
CA VAL A 8 2.13 15.86 31.43
C VAL A 8 2.11 17.38 31.60
N THR A 9 3.29 17.99 31.67
CA THR A 9 3.42 19.45 31.65
C THR A 9 2.84 19.97 30.35
N ALA A 10 1.63 20.52 30.41
CA ALA A 10 1.03 21.24 29.30
C ALA A 10 1.93 22.43 28.96
N GLN A 11 2.42 22.48 27.72
CA GLN A 11 3.09 23.66 27.18
C GLN A 11 2.14 24.87 27.25
N PRO A 12 2.64 26.07 27.56
CA PRO A 12 1.81 27.27 27.60
C PRO A 12 1.18 27.53 26.22
N PRO A 13 -0.10 27.93 26.16
CA PRO A 13 -0.77 28.21 24.90
C PRO A 13 -0.22 29.49 24.30
N GLY A 14 0.25 29.41 23.05
CA GLY A 14 0.58 30.58 22.24
C GLY A 14 2.07 30.78 22.00
N LEU A 15 2.61 30.01 21.06
CA LEU A 15 3.62 30.36 20.04
C LEU A 15 4.14 29.07 19.39
N GLU A 16 3.24 28.20 18.94
CA GLU A 16 3.63 27.19 17.95
C GLU A 16 3.92 27.98 16.67
N PRO A 17 5.15 27.90 16.10
CA PRO A 17 5.41 28.50 14.81
C PRO A 17 4.41 27.94 13.79
N ALA A 18 3.91 28.81 12.90
CA ALA A 18 3.01 28.38 11.84
C ALA A 18 3.66 27.21 11.06
N PRO A 19 2.88 26.16 10.70
CA PRO A 19 3.43 25.02 10.00
C PRO A 19 4.05 25.49 8.68
N LEU A 20 5.31 25.09 8.44
CA LEU A 20 5.98 25.36 7.18
C LEU A 20 5.33 24.52 6.08
N LEU A 21 5.00 25.17 4.96
CA LEU A 21 4.48 24.49 3.78
C LEU A 21 5.63 23.95 2.93
N LEU A 22 5.51 22.70 2.48
CA LEU A 22 6.45 22.13 1.53
C LEU A 22 6.12 22.63 0.11
N PRO A 23 7.10 23.09 -0.68
CA PRO A 23 6.88 23.43 -2.08
C PRO A 23 6.40 22.22 -2.89
N SER A 24 5.47 22.42 -3.81
CA SER A 24 4.92 21.33 -4.65
C SER A 24 5.94 20.69 -5.61
N ASN A 25 7.05 21.38 -5.88
CA ASN A 25 8.16 20.90 -6.70
C ASN A 25 9.38 20.45 -5.88
N LEU A 26 9.23 20.33 -4.55
CA LEU A 26 10.28 19.82 -3.68
C LEU A 26 10.63 18.39 -4.11
N ARG A 27 11.92 18.14 -4.30
CA ARG A 27 12.46 16.81 -4.61
C ARG A 27 13.24 16.29 -3.41
N LEU A 28 12.92 15.08 -2.99
CA LEU A 28 13.53 14.39 -1.85
C LEU A 28 14.21 13.10 -2.32
N THR A 29 15.32 12.77 -1.69
CA THR A 29 15.82 11.38 -1.72
C THR A 29 14.95 10.50 -0.83
N PRO A 30 14.97 9.17 -0.99
CA PRO A 30 14.25 8.25 -0.09
C PRO A 30 14.59 8.46 1.40
N GLU A 31 15.86 8.76 1.71
CA GLU A 31 16.30 9.01 3.08
C GLU A 31 15.74 10.32 3.63
N GLN A 32 15.67 11.37 2.81
CA GLN A 32 15.03 12.63 3.20
C GLN A 32 13.52 12.47 3.35
N PHE A 33 12.88 11.70 2.45
CA PHE A 33 11.47 11.35 2.54
C PHE A 33 11.15 10.64 3.86
N GLU A 34 11.97 9.66 4.25
CA GLU A 34 11.78 8.97 5.53
C GLU A 34 11.88 9.92 6.73
N GLN A 35 12.82 10.88 6.72
CA GLN A 35 12.89 11.91 7.76
C GLN A 35 11.63 12.79 7.79
N VAL A 36 11.06 13.11 6.62
CA VAL A 36 9.79 13.84 6.53
C VAL A 36 8.66 13.01 7.14
N CYS A 37 8.54 11.72 6.82
CA CYS A 37 7.52 10.84 7.41
C CYS A 37 7.67 10.71 8.94
N GLN A 38 8.90 10.59 9.44
CA GLN A 38 9.16 10.54 10.89
C GLN A 38 8.78 11.83 11.61
N ALA A 39 9.00 12.99 10.97
CA ALA A 39 8.61 14.29 11.52
C ALA A 39 7.10 14.55 11.42
N ASN A 40 6.37 13.84 10.53
CA ASN A 40 4.96 14.07 10.23
C ASN A 40 4.16 12.75 10.30
N PRO A 41 4.06 12.09 11.47
CA PRO A 41 3.47 10.75 11.59
C PRO A 41 1.97 10.66 11.27
N GLN A 42 1.28 11.80 11.15
CA GLN A 42 -0.14 11.87 10.76
C GLN A 42 -0.34 12.09 9.25
N ALA A 43 0.73 12.38 8.51
CA ALA A 43 0.67 12.58 7.08
C ALA A 43 0.71 11.22 6.36
N VAL A 44 -0.16 11.04 5.37
CA VAL A 44 -0.13 9.88 4.48
C VAL A 44 0.55 10.32 3.18
N LEU A 45 1.79 9.87 2.98
CA LEU A 45 2.66 10.35 1.92
C LEU A 45 3.23 9.17 1.13
N GLU A 46 3.43 9.38 -0.16
CA GLU A 46 4.25 8.53 -1.03
C GLU A 46 5.33 9.38 -1.72
N LEU A 47 6.34 8.73 -2.29
CA LEU A 47 7.43 9.36 -3.01
C LEU A 47 7.50 8.79 -4.43
N THR A 48 7.50 9.65 -5.45
CA THR A 48 7.75 9.23 -6.82
C THR A 48 9.23 8.90 -7.06
N ALA A 49 9.53 8.19 -8.14
CA ALA A 49 10.92 7.87 -8.53
C ALA A 49 11.77 9.12 -8.81
N ASP A 50 11.15 10.24 -9.21
CA ASP A 50 11.83 11.53 -9.42
C ASP A 50 11.87 12.40 -8.15
N GLY A 51 11.45 11.86 -7.00
CA GLY A 51 11.56 12.45 -5.68
C GLY A 51 10.44 13.42 -5.31
N LEU A 52 9.34 13.48 -6.06
CA LEU A 52 8.19 14.32 -5.73
C LEU A 52 7.33 13.66 -4.65
N LEU A 53 6.81 14.48 -3.75
CA LEU A 53 5.85 14.05 -2.73
C LEU A 53 4.45 13.89 -3.32
N ILE A 54 3.83 12.75 -3.07
CA ILE A 54 2.42 12.51 -3.27
C ILE A 54 1.74 12.60 -1.91
N VAL A 55 0.75 13.48 -1.79
CA VAL A 55 -0.06 13.59 -0.57
C VAL A 55 -1.35 12.81 -0.78
N MET A 56 -1.54 11.77 0.01
CA MET A 56 -2.75 10.96 -0.01
C MET A 56 -3.80 11.57 0.91
N THR A 57 -5.07 11.45 0.55
CA THR A 57 -6.17 11.80 1.46
C THR A 57 -6.36 10.70 2.48
N PRO A 58 -6.67 11.02 3.75
CA PRO A 58 -7.03 10.01 4.74
C PRO A 58 -8.17 9.13 4.26
N THR A 59 -8.06 7.83 4.53
CA THR A 59 -9.04 6.83 4.12
C THR A 59 -10.38 7.03 4.86
N GLY A 60 -11.48 7.15 4.11
CA GLY A 60 -12.84 7.21 4.66
C GLY A 60 -13.31 5.87 5.23
N GLY A 61 -14.38 5.88 6.03
CA GLY A 61 -14.86 4.69 6.76
C GLY A 61 -15.25 3.50 5.89
N GLU A 62 -15.92 3.74 4.76
CA GLU A 62 -16.28 2.67 3.81
C GLU A 62 -15.04 2.02 3.20
N THR A 63 -14.11 2.83 2.68
CA THR A 63 -12.85 2.36 2.12
C THR A 63 -12.04 1.59 3.16
N GLY A 64 -11.94 2.11 4.39
CA GLY A 64 -11.22 1.43 5.48
C GLY A 64 -11.86 0.10 5.88
N SER A 65 -13.19 0.02 5.89
CA SER A 65 -13.91 -1.24 6.13
C SER A 65 -13.64 -2.27 5.04
N ARG A 66 -13.68 -1.87 3.76
CA ARG A 66 -13.36 -2.77 2.64
C ARG A 66 -11.89 -3.20 2.67
N ASN A 67 -10.96 -2.30 2.96
CA ASN A 67 -9.53 -2.67 3.07
C ASN A 67 -9.28 -3.64 4.23
N SER A 68 -9.99 -3.46 5.35
CA SER A 68 -9.92 -4.41 6.47
C SER A 68 -10.39 -5.81 6.06
N ARG A 69 -11.48 -5.91 5.28
CA ARG A 69 -11.96 -7.19 4.74
C ARG A 69 -10.95 -7.81 3.77
N LEU A 70 -10.36 -7.00 2.89
CA LEU A 70 -9.29 -7.43 1.98
C LEU A 70 -8.13 -8.08 2.75
N LEU A 71 -7.60 -7.40 3.77
CA LEU A 71 -6.50 -7.92 4.59
C LEU A 71 -6.88 -9.20 5.34
N ILE A 72 -8.10 -9.28 5.89
CA ILE A 72 -8.59 -10.50 6.54
C ILE A 72 -8.65 -11.67 5.55
N GLN A 73 -9.23 -11.46 4.36
CA GLN A 73 -9.34 -12.52 3.36
C GLN A 73 -7.98 -13.01 2.88
N LEU A 74 -7.05 -12.09 2.60
CA LEU A 74 -5.66 -12.44 2.28
C LEU A 74 -4.99 -13.21 3.43
N GLY A 75 -5.13 -12.74 4.67
CA GLY A 75 -4.60 -13.42 5.85
C GLY A 75 -5.16 -14.84 6.02
N LEU A 76 -6.46 -15.04 5.80
CA LEU A 76 -7.09 -16.35 5.82
C LEU A 76 -6.56 -17.25 4.69
N ALA A 77 -6.38 -16.71 3.49
CA ALA A 77 -5.78 -17.45 2.36
C ALA A 77 -4.38 -17.98 2.71
N LEU A 78 -3.57 -17.17 3.41
CA LEU A 78 -2.24 -17.58 3.86
C LEU A 78 -2.24 -18.71 4.91
N THR A 79 -3.31 -18.85 5.70
CA THR A 79 -3.44 -19.97 6.66
C THR A 79 -3.81 -21.30 6.01
N ARG A 80 -4.40 -21.25 4.81
CA ARG A 80 -4.83 -22.42 4.03
C ARG A 80 -3.74 -22.97 3.11
N GLY A 81 -2.75 -22.14 2.76
CA GLY A 81 -1.58 -22.52 1.95
C GLY A 81 -0.34 -22.85 2.77
N GLN A 82 0.81 -23.00 2.11
CA GLN A 82 2.10 -23.10 2.80
C GLN A 82 2.57 -21.70 3.25
N PRO A 83 3.15 -21.53 4.45
CA PRO A 83 3.53 -20.24 5.03
C PRO A 83 4.79 -19.66 4.37
N SER A 84 4.67 -19.29 3.10
CA SER A 84 5.75 -18.79 2.24
C SER A 84 5.61 -17.31 1.90
N LEU A 85 4.56 -16.64 2.40
CA LEU A 85 4.26 -15.24 2.15
C LEU A 85 4.01 -14.48 3.46
N ARG A 86 4.42 -13.23 3.47
CA ARG A 86 4.19 -12.24 4.53
C ARG A 86 3.25 -11.18 4.01
N ILE A 87 2.22 -10.87 4.80
CA ILE A 87 1.21 -9.85 4.51
C ILE A 87 1.55 -8.51 5.15
N PHE A 88 1.25 -7.43 4.45
CA PHE A 88 1.41 -6.04 4.88
C PHE A 88 0.13 -5.25 4.59
N ASP A 89 -0.18 -4.30 5.48
CA ASP A 89 -1.35 -3.43 5.38
C ASP A 89 -1.08 -2.16 4.56
N SER A 90 -2.13 -1.33 4.41
CA SER A 90 -2.10 -0.10 3.60
C SER A 90 -1.20 1.01 4.13
N SER A 91 -0.61 0.84 5.32
CA SER A 91 0.30 1.83 5.91
C SER A 91 1.77 1.53 5.64
N THR A 92 2.07 0.36 5.06
CA THR A 92 3.44 -0.07 4.79
C THR A 92 3.95 0.50 3.46
N GLY A 93 4.83 1.51 3.54
CA GLY A 93 5.59 1.98 2.38
C GLY A 93 6.74 1.04 2.00
N PHE A 94 6.93 0.80 0.71
CA PHE A 94 8.01 -0.01 0.15
C PHE A 94 8.94 0.87 -0.70
N LEU A 95 10.24 0.80 -0.43
CA LEU A 95 11.25 1.46 -1.27
C LEU A 95 11.51 0.59 -2.50
N LEU A 96 11.03 1.03 -3.65
CA LEU A 96 11.14 0.30 -4.91
C LEU A 96 12.52 0.51 -5.56
N PRO A 97 12.96 -0.39 -6.46
CA PRO A 97 14.24 -0.28 -7.16
C PRO A 97 14.49 1.03 -7.90
N ASP A 98 13.44 1.70 -8.40
CA ASP A 98 13.55 3.01 -9.05
C ASP A 98 13.70 4.20 -8.08
N GLY A 99 13.70 3.95 -6.77
CA GLY A 99 13.81 4.96 -5.72
C GLY A 99 12.48 5.55 -5.26
N SER A 100 11.35 5.15 -5.83
CA SER A 100 10.03 5.53 -5.31
C SER A 100 9.73 4.83 -3.98
N VAL A 101 8.85 5.44 -3.18
CA VAL A 101 8.28 4.83 -1.97
C VAL A 101 6.77 4.84 -2.09
N LEU A 102 6.18 3.67 -2.32
CA LEU A 102 4.74 3.50 -2.54
C LEU A 102 4.12 2.59 -1.47
N SER A 103 2.86 2.83 -1.13
CA SER A 103 2.11 2.08 -0.11
C SER A 103 0.84 1.50 -0.76
N PRO A 104 0.82 0.21 -1.14
CA PRO A 104 -0.37 -0.44 -1.68
C PRO A 104 -1.41 -0.70 -0.59
N ASP A 105 -2.69 -0.83 -0.95
CA ASP A 105 -3.75 -1.15 0.03
C ASP A 105 -3.53 -2.49 0.75
N ALA A 106 -2.96 -3.46 0.04
CA ALA A 106 -2.38 -4.67 0.63
C ALA A 106 -1.19 -5.16 -0.19
N ALA A 107 -0.22 -5.80 0.48
CA ALA A 107 0.93 -6.40 -0.18
C ALA A 107 1.27 -7.78 0.39
N LEU A 108 1.74 -8.68 -0.48
CA LEU A 108 2.38 -9.93 -0.07
C LEU A 108 3.83 -9.98 -0.56
N VAL A 109 4.72 -10.44 0.31
CA VAL A 109 6.15 -10.65 0.02
C VAL A 109 6.51 -12.10 0.33
N LEU A 110 7.26 -12.75 -0.55
CA LEU A 110 7.81 -14.07 -0.28
C LEU A 110 8.69 -14.04 0.97
N GLU A 111 8.47 -14.99 1.88
CA GLU A 111 9.16 -15.05 3.17
C GLU A 111 10.68 -15.16 2.97
N GLU A 112 11.15 -15.86 1.93
CA GLU A 112 12.58 -15.90 1.58
C GLU A 112 13.16 -14.51 1.26
N ARG A 113 12.41 -13.68 0.52
CA ARG A 113 12.83 -12.32 0.15
C ARG A 113 12.84 -11.43 1.39
N TRP A 114 11.82 -11.57 2.25
CA TRP A 114 11.76 -10.88 3.53
C TRP A 114 12.92 -11.27 4.46
N GLN A 115 13.23 -12.56 4.55
CA GLN A 115 14.33 -13.04 5.38
C GLN A 115 15.71 -12.67 4.82
N GLY A 116 15.82 -12.39 3.52
CA GLY A 116 17.01 -11.82 2.90
C GLY A 116 17.32 -10.38 3.33
N LEU A 117 16.34 -9.63 3.86
CA LEU A 117 16.55 -8.27 4.36
C LEU A 117 17.28 -8.26 5.70
N SER A 118 18.13 -7.26 5.91
CA SER A 118 18.72 -6.98 7.22
C SER A 118 17.65 -6.56 8.24
N PRO A 119 17.90 -6.74 9.55
CA PRO A 119 16.97 -6.27 10.58
C PRO A 119 16.68 -4.77 10.52
N GLU A 120 17.62 -3.95 10.03
CA GLU A 120 17.41 -2.51 9.85
C GLU A 120 16.48 -2.24 8.66
N GLN A 121 16.70 -2.90 7.52
CA GLN A 121 15.85 -2.78 6.34
C GLN A 121 14.40 -3.16 6.64
N ARG A 122 14.17 -4.18 7.48
CA ARG A 122 12.83 -4.62 7.90
C ARG A 122 12.09 -3.62 8.82
N ARG A 123 12.80 -2.71 9.47
CA ARG A 123 12.23 -1.70 10.39
C ARG A 123 11.95 -0.35 9.74
N ARG A 124 12.42 -0.15 8.51
CA ARG A 124 12.24 1.06 7.70
C ARG A 124 11.25 0.75 6.57
N PHE A 125 11.25 1.56 5.50
CA PHE A 125 10.62 1.14 4.24
C PHE A 125 11.41 -0.02 3.63
N PRO A 126 10.85 -1.23 3.52
CA PRO A 126 11.60 -2.38 3.02
C PRO A 126 12.07 -2.11 1.58
N PRO A 127 13.37 -2.26 1.27
CA PRO A 127 13.94 -1.95 -0.05
C PRO A 127 13.69 -3.10 -1.04
N LEU A 128 12.41 -3.36 -1.30
CA LEU A 128 11.95 -4.36 -2.25
C LEU A 128 10.58 -3.97 -2.82
N CYS A 129 10.30 -4.40 -4.04
CA CYS A 129 8.94 -4.42 -4.56
C CYS A 129 8.19 -5.67 -4.06
N PRO A 130 6.96 -5.55 -3.53
CA PRO A 130 6.15 -6.71 -3.15
C PRO A 130 5.94 -7.70 -4.29
N ASP A 131 5.74 -8.98 -3.97
CA ASP A 131 5.46 -10.00 -4.99
C ASP A 131 4.01 -9.93 -5.48
N LEU A 132 3.06 -9.67 -4.58
CA LEU A 132 1.69 -9.26 -4.89
C LEU A 132 1.45 -7.84 -4.35
N VAL A 133 0.87 -6.99 -5.18
CA VAL A 133 0.28 -5.71 -4.77
C VAL A 133 -1.22 -5.72 -5.04
N VAL A 134 -2.01 -5.14 -4.13
CA VAL A 134 -3.44 -4.94 -4.32
C VAL A 134 -3.75 -3.46 -4.09
N GLU A 135 -4.47 -2.87 -5.04
CA GLU A 135 -5.00 -1.51 -4.95
C GLU A 135 -6.53 -1.59 -5.05
N LEU A 136 -7.22 -0.86 -4.19
CA LEU A 136 -8.68 -0.86 -4.08
C LEU A 136 -9.21 0.53 -4.42
N VAL A 137 -9.92 0.64 -5.55
CA VAL A 137 -10.52 1.93 -5.96
C VAL A 137 -11.49 2.42 -4.88
N SER A 138 -11.20 3.59 -4.31
CA SER A 138 -12.07 4.25 -3.34
C SER A 138 -13.07 5.21 -4.03
N PRO A 139 -14.11 5.70 -3.33
CA PRO A 139 -15.03 6.68 -3.89
C PRO A 139 -14.34 7.98 -4.36
N SER A 140 -13.23 8.40 -3.72
CA SER A 140 -12.44 9.56 -4.15
C SER A 140 -11.63 9.30 -5.44
N ASP A 141 -11.32 8.04 -5.72
CA ASP A 141 -10.55 7.63 -6.90
C ASP A 141 -11.44 7.33 -8.11
N ALA A 142 -12.76 7.21 -7.91
CA ALA A 142 -13.71 6.78 -8.94
C ALA A 142 -13.82 7.73 -10.15
N GLY A 143 -13.22 8.92 -10.08
CA GLY A 143 -13.08 9.80 -11.24
C GLY A 143 -12.07 9.25 -12.27
N PRO A 144 -12.16 9.64 -13.55
CA PRO A 144 -11.25 9.15 -14.60
C PRO A 144 -9.76 9.38 -14.31
N ARG A 145 -9.44 10.45 -13.56
CA ARG A 145 -8.06 10.76 -13.16
C ARG A 145 -7.55 9.80 -12.08
N GLY A 146 -8.36 9.51 -11.06
CA GLY A 146 -7.96 8.62 -9.97
C GLY A 146 -7.71 7.19 -10.46
N ILE A 147 -8.61 6.64 -11.28
CA ILE A 147 -8.39 5.32 -11.91
C ILE A 147 -7.13 5.32 -12.79
N THR A 148 -6.87 6.40 -13.54
CA THR A 148 -5.67 6.52 -14.36
C THR A 148 -4.40 6.56 -13.50
N ASP A 149 -4.42 7.27 -12.38
CA ASP A 149 -3.30 7.36 -11.45
C ASP A 149 -3.04 6.01 -10.76
N LEU A 150 -4.09 5.27 -10.38
CA LEU A 150 -3.97 3.91 -9.86
C LEU A 150 -3.39 2.94 -10.90
N ARG A 151 -3.85 2.97 -12.15
CA ARG A 151 -3.26 2.15 -13.22
C ARG A 151 -1.79 2.48 -13.46
N ARG A 152 -1.40 3.76 -13.40
CA ARG A 152 0.01 4.16 -13.46
C ARG A 152 0.80 3.60 -12.26
N LYS A 153 0.20 3.56 -11.08
CA LYS A 153 0.80 2.92 -9.89
C LYS A 153 1.02 1.42 -10.12
N MET A 154 0.05 0.73 -10.74
CA MET A 154 0.19 -0.68 -11.14
C MET A 154 1.32 -0.90 -12.15
N ASP A 155 1.44 -0.03 -13.16
CA ASP A 155 2.58 -0.03 -14.11
C ASP A 155 3.92 0.11 -13.35
N LEU A 156 3.99 1.03 -12.37
CA LEU A 156 5.19 1.24 -11.57
C LEU A 156 5.56 0.00 -10.76
N TYR A 157 4.59 -0.63 -10.08
CA TYR A 157 4.85 -1.89 -9.36
C TYR A 157 5.34 -2.98 -10.31
N GLN A 158 4.69 -3.16 -11.46
CA GLN A 158 5.08 -4.16 -12.45
C GLN A 158 6.49 -3.90 -13.00
N ALA A 159 6.83 -2.65 -13.31
CA ALA A 159 8.16 -2.24 -13.78
C ALA A 159 9.25 -2.44 -12.70
N ASN A 160 8.88 -2.35 -11.43
CA ASN A 160 9.76 -2.50 -10.28
C ASN A 160 9.86 -3.93 -9.74
N GLY A 161 9.19 -4.90 -10.40
CA GLY A 161 9.36 -6.32 -10.13
C GLY A 161 8.21 -6.99 -9.37
N ALA A 162 7.05 -6.36 -9.26
CA ALA A 162 5.85 -7.06 -8.81
C ALA A 162 5.52 -8.22 -9.77
N ARG A 163 5.24 -9.39 -9.20
CA ARG A 163 4.90 -10.60 -9.97
C ARG A 163 3.42 -10.63 -10.31
N LEU A 164 2.59 -10.14 -9.40
CA LEU A 164 1.16 -10.05 -9.54
C LEU A 164 0.65 -8.72 -8.99
N GLY A 165 -0.33 -8.14 -9.64
CA GLY A 165 -1.01 -6.93 -9.20
C GLY A 165 -2.51 -7.06 -9.42
N TRP A 166 -3.30 -6.74 -8.41
CA TRP A 166 -4.77 -6.70 -8.52
C TRP A 166 -5.28 -5.30 -8.24
N LEU A 167 -5.84 -4.65 -9.26
CA LEU A 167 -6.58 -3.41 -9.10
C LEU A 167 -8.07 -3.75 -9.04
N LEU A 168 -8.64 -3.62 -7.85
CA LEU A 168 -10.04 -3.94 -7.58
C LEU A 168 -10.92 -2.71 -7.86
N LEU A 169 -11.98 -2.89 -8.66
CA LEU A 169 -12.95 -1.86 -9.02
C LEU A 169 -14.34 -2.22 -8.46
N PRO A 170 -14.64 -1.96 -7.17
CA PRO A 170 -15.85 -2.47 -6.52
C PRO A 170 -17.15 -2.00 -7.16
N GLN A 171 -17.21 -0.74 -7.61
CA GLN A 171 -18.41 -0.18 -8.27
C GLN A 171 -18.72 -0.87 -9.60
N GLU A 172 -17.67 -1.32 -10.29
CA GLU A 172 -17.78 -2.03 -11.57
C GLU A 172 -17.87 -3.55 -11.37
N ARG A 173 -17.64 -4.04 -10.14
CA ARG A 173 -17.47 -5.47 -9.81
C ARG A 173 -16.47 -6.15 -10.73
N ALA A 174 -15.37 -5.46 -10.98
CA ALA A 174 -14.31 -5.89 -11.88
C ALA A 174 -12.96 -5.89 -11.17
N VAL A 175 -12.03 -6.66 -11.72
CA VAL A 175 -10.61 -6.60 -11.37
C VAL A 175 -9.78 -6.40 -12.64
N GLU A 176 -8.72 -5.61 -12.52
CA GLU A 176 -7.63 -5.57 -13.49
C GLU A 176 -6.41 -6.29 -12.90
N ILE A 177 -5.93 -7.30 -13.63
CA ILE A 177 -4.84 -8.19 -13.22
C ILE A 177 -3.59 -7.85 -14.02
N TRP A 178 -2.54 -7.49 -13.31
CA TRP A 178 -1.23 -7.16 -13.81
C TRP A 178 -0.26 -8.31 -13.51
N ARG A 179 0.40 -8.87 -14.52
CA ARG A 179 1.35 -9.97 -14.33
C ARG A 179 2.78 -9.57 -14.69
N GLY A 180 3.74 -10.04 -13.92
CA GLY A 180 5.16 -9.80 -14.17
C GLY A 180 5.56 -10.25 -15.58
N GLY A 181 6.37 -9.44 -16.27
CA GLY A 181 6.83 -9.72 -17.63
C GLY A 181 5.83 -9.39 -18.76
N GLN A 182 4.61 -8.94 -18.44
CA GLN A 182 3.60 -8.49 -19.41
C GLN A 182 3.36 -6.98 -19.32
N GLN A 183 4.40 -6.19 -19.60
CA GLN A 183 4.37 -4.74 -19.39
C GLN A 183 3.21 -4.05 -20.13
N GLY A 184 2.43 -3.25 -19.39
CA GLY A 184 1.33 -2.44 -19.92
C GLY A 184 0.09 -3.21 -20.40
N MET A 185 -0.01 -4.51 -20.08
CA MET A 185 -1.13 -5.37 -20.47
C MET A 185 -1.86 -5.89 -19.23
N ALA A 186 -2.88 -5.16 -18.77
CA ALA A 186 -3.78 -5.66 -17.74
C ALA A 186 -4.86 -6.56 -18.34
N GLU A 187 -5.07 -7.73 -17.74
CA GLU A 187 -6.25 -8.56 -18.01
C GLU A 187 -7.40 -8.08 -17.14
N ARG A 188 -8.58 -7.88 -17.74
CA ARG A 188 -9.76 -7.46 -16.97
C ARG A 188 -10.76 -8.60 -16.83
N LEU A 189 -11.15 -8.90 -15.59
CA LEU A 189 -12.20 -9.87 -15.29
C LEU A 189 -13.42 -9.14 -14.72
N GLU A 190 -14.58 -9.45 -15.29
CA GLU A 190 -15.88 -8.92 -14.89
C GLU A 190 -16.61 -9.93 -13.99
N ASN A 191 -17.27 -9.45 -12.94
CA ASN A 191 -18.09 -10.26 -12.02
C ASN A 191 -17.34 -11.48 -11.44
N ALA A 192 -16.03 -11.34 -11.20
CA ALA A 192 -15.25 -12.39 -10.56
C ALA A 192 -15.67 -12.51 -9.09
N ASN A 193 -15.95 -13.73 -8.62
CA ASN A 193 -16.20 -13.98 -7.20
C ASN A 193 -14.93 -14.37 -6.44
N ARG A 194 -13.89 -14.78 -7.17
CA ARG A 194 -12.62 -15.25 -6.61
C ARG A 194 -11.48 -14.97 -7.57
N LEU A 195 -10.34 -14.55 -7.04
CA LEU A 195 -9.08 -14.45 -7.78
C LEU A 195 -8.16 -15.60 -7.42
N ASP A 196 -7.53 -16.17 -8.43
CA ASP A 196 -6.48 -17.17 -8.27
C ASP A 196 -5.12 -16.47 -8.25
N GLY A 197 -4.35 -16.71 -7.19
CA GLY A 197 -2.98 -16.25 -7.02
C GLY A 197 -1.98 -17.41 -7.02
N SER A 198 -2.37 -18.60 -7.51
CA SER A 198 -1.54 -19.81 -7.53
C SER A 198 -0.23 -19.66 -8.31
N GLU A 199 -0.17 -18.72 -9.26
CA GLU A 199 1.07 -18.35 -9.95
C GLU A 199 2.13 -17.72 -9.04
N LEU A 200 1.71 -17.14 -7.92
CA LEU A 200 2.61 -16.62 -6.88
C LEU A 200 2.88 -17.65 -5.79
N ALA A 201 1.82 -18.27 -5.24
CA ALA A 201 1.95 -19.30 -4.22
C ALA A 201 0.78 -20.29 -4.27
N GLU A 202 1.08 -21.58 -4.15
CA GLU A 202 0.09 -22.65 -4.19
C GLU A 202 -1.04 -22.41 -3.17
N GLY A 203 -2.29 -22.42 -3.66
CA GLY A 203 -3.48 -22.23 -2.84
C GLY A 203 -3.81 -20.78 -2.47
N LEU A 204 -2.99 -19.80 -2.88
CA LEU A 204 -3.33 -18.39 -2.71
C LEU A 204 -4.55 -18.05 -3.57
N ALA A 205 -5.61 -17.56 -2.93
CA ALA A 205 -6.78 -17.06 -3.61
C ALA A 205 -7.49 -16.00 -2.77
N LEU A 206 -8.11 -15.04 -3.43
CA LEU A 206 -8.86 -13.97 -2.77
C LEU A 206 -10.35 -14.10 -3.12
N ASP A 207 -11.18 -14.30 -2.10
CA ASP A 207 -12.64 -14.26 -2.24
C ASP A 207 -13.10 -12.79 -2.29
N LEU A 208 -13.88 -12.44 -3.31
CA LEU A 208 -14.24 -11.06 -3.63
C LEU A 208 -15.68 -10.69 -3.27
N GLU A 209 -16.53 -11.66 -2.92
CA GLU A 209 -17.95 -11.41 -2.62
C GLU A 209 -18.15 -10.33 -1.56
N ASP A 210 -17.40 -10.40 -0.45
CA ASP A 210 -17.45 -9.44 0.65
C ASP A 210 -16.78 -8.09 0.33
N ILE A 211 -15.97 -8.04 -0.75
CA ILE A 211 -15.29 -6.83 -1.23
C ILE A 211 -16.23 -6.02 -2.14
N TRP A 212 -17.12 -6.70 -2.87
CA TRP A 212 -18.11 -6.09 -3.76
C TRP A 212 -19.30 -5.46 -3.05
N VAL A 213 -19.49 -5.77 -1.75
CA VAL A 213 -20.57 -5.16 -0.98
C VAL A 213 -20.29 -3.66 -0.83
N VAL A 214 -21.03 -2.87 -1.60
CA VAL A 214 -20.97 -1.41 -1.57
C VAL A 214 -21.78 -0.88 -0.42
#